data_AF-A0A929F2V9-F1
#
_entry.id   AF-A0A929F2V9-F1
#
_cell.length_a   1.000
_cell.length_b   1.000
_cell.length_c   1.000
_cell.angle_alpha   90.00
_cell.angle_beta   90.00
_cell.angle_gamma   90.00
#
_symmetry.space_group_name_H-M   'P 1'
#
loop_
_entity.id
_entity.type
_entity.pdbx_description
1 polymer ?
#
loop_
_entity_poly.entity_id
_entity_poly.type
_entity_poly.pdbx_seq_one_letter_code
_entity_poly.pdbx_strand_id
1 'polypeptide(L)'
;MQSSRRQFLRKSGGLGVALAVSPLVGYSSPAQVSSDTLPADITELGSSQLSVAIRRRQLSCREVMQAYLDRIKRYNPVYNAIVAMPEQDSLIRQAEAADKALDHGDYWGWMHGMPHAVKDLSNVKGLLTSRGSPLFANNVAPLDDIFVERIRGQGAIFIGKTNVPEFGLGSQT
;
A
#
# COMPACT_ATOMS: atom_id res chain seq x y z
N MET A 1 19.71 -66.59 7.66
CA MET A 1 20.70 -65.62 8.19
C MET A 1 20.27 -64.23 7.78
N GLN A 2 19.66 -63.50 8.70
CA GLN A 2 19.12 -62.14 8.51
C GLN A 2 20.26 -61.13 8.50
N SER A 3 20.39 -60.30 7.46
CA SER A 3 21.15 -59.06 7.55
C SER A 3 20.18 -57.87 7.64
N SER A 4 20.41 -57.03 8.64
CA SER A 4 19.51 -55.95 9.08
C SER A 4 19.81 -54.64 8.33
N ARG A 5 18.76 -53.90 8.00
CA ARG A 5 18.75 -52.59 7.30
C ARG A 5 19.68 -51.52 7.92
N ARG A 6 20.19 -51.72 9.13
CA ARG A 6 21.14 -50.80 9.81
C ARG A 6 22.57 -50.81 9.23
N GLN A 7 22.92 -51.76 8.37
CA GLN A 7 24.29 -51.86 7.83
C GLN A 7 24.51 -51.10 6.51
N PHE A 8 23.45 -50.63 5.85
CA PHE A 8 23.54 -49.88 4.59
C PHE A 8 23.81 -48.37 4.80
N LEU A 9 23.45 -47.83 5.97
CA LEU A 9 23.60 -46.39 6.27
C LEU A 9 24.96 -45.97 6.84
N ARG A 10 25.98 -46.86 6.85
CA ARG A 10 27.32 -46.56 7.40
C ARG A 10 28.48 -46.54 6.40
N LYS A 11 28.23 -46.65 5.08
CA LYS A 11 29.31 -46.71 4.07
C LYS A 11 29.12 -45.78 2.85
N SER A 12 28.73 -44.54 3.10
CA SER A 12 28.81 -43.48 2.08
C SER A 12 29.14 -42.15 2.75
N GLY A 13 30.35 -42.06 3.31
CA GLY A 13 30.97 -40.78 3.54
C GLY A 13 31.43 -40.20 2.20
N GLY A 14 31.20 -38.92 1.96
CA GLY A 14 31.84 -38.20 0.86
C GLY A 14 31.05 -37.02 0.31
N LEU A 15 31.50 -35.83 0.71
CA LEU A 15 31.48 -34.56 -0.04
C LEU A 15 30.13 -33.90 -0.38
N GLY A 16 29.89 -32.78 0.30
CA GLY A 16 28.96 -31.74 -0.11
C GLY A 16 29.02 -30.56 0.84
N VAL A 17 30.12 -29.79 0.83
CA VAL A 17 30.13 -28.47 1.46
C VAL A 17 29.23 -27.58 0.61
N ALA A 18 27.96 -27.47 0.98
CA ALA A 18 27.08 -26.44 0.45
C ALA A 18 27.42 -25.13 1.19
N LEU A 19 28.33 -24.35 0.61
CA LEU A 19 28.43 -22.92 0.93
C LEU A 19 27.13 -22.27 0.44
N ALA A 20 26.13 -22.21 1.31
CA ALA A 20 25.02 -21.29 1.14
C ALA A 20 25.56 -19.88 1.36
N VAL A 21 26.16 -19.30 0.31
CA VAL A 21 26.35 -17.86 0.20
C VAL A 21 24.95 -17.28 0.10
N SER A 22 24.35 -17.03 1.27
CA SER A 22 23.23 -16.10 1.35
C SER A 22 23.78 -14.77 0.85
N PRO A 23 23.25 -14.17 -0.23
CA PRO A 23 23.58 -12.79 -0.49
C PRO A 23 23.07 -12.03 0.72
N LEU A 24 24.00 -11.53 1.52
CA LEU A 24 23.76 -10.47 2.49
C LEU A 24 23.35 -9.22 1.69
N VAL A 25 22.18 -9.26 1.05
CA VAL A 25 21.41 -8.05 0.82
C VAL A 25 20.95 -7.68 2.20
N GLY A 26 21.74 -6.85 2.86
CA GLY A 26 21.34 -6.18 4.08
C GLY A 26 20.04 -5.46 3.77
N TYR A 27 18.92 -6.06 4.14
CA TYR A 27 17.75 -5.27 4.50
C TYR A 27 18.21 -4.45 5.69
N SER A 28 18.68 -3.24 5.42
CA SER A 28 18.86 -2.23 6.43
C SER A 28 17.52 -2.18 7.17
N SER A 29 17.54 -2.57 8.45
CA SER A 29 16.44 -2.32 9.36
C SER A 29 15.99 -0.87 9.12
N PRO A 30 14.69 -0.58 8.93
CA PRO A 30 14.26 0.78 8.64
C PRO A 30 14.89 1.68 9.69
N ALA A 31 15.72 2.61 9.21
CA ALA A 31 16.49 3.50 10.07
C ALA A 31 15.56 4.04 11.16
N GLN A 32 16.04 4.06 12.39
CA GLN A 32 15.29 4.55 13.55
C GLN A 32 14.66 5.91 13.18
N VAL A 33 13.36 5.91 12.86
CA VAL A 33 12.65 7.15 12.52
C VAL A 33 12.48 7.90 13.83
N SER A 34 13.36 8.86 14.05
CA SER A 34 13.21 9.88 15.09
C SER A 34 12.25 10.94 14.58
N SER A 35 11.46 11.53 15.47
CA SER A 35 10.60 12.68 15.14
C SER A 35 11.40 13.83 14.51
N ASP A 36 12.68 13.96 14.91
CA ASP A 36 13.56 15.06 14.50
C ASP A 36 14.11 14.92 13.06
N THR A 37 13.86 13.80 12.39
CA THR A 37 14.31 13.53 11.01
C THR A 37 13.16 13.41 10.00
N LEU A 38 11.93 13.74 10.40
CA LEU A 38 10.79 13.81 9.47
C LEU A 38 10.92 15.09 8.61
N PRO A 39 10.63 15.03 7.28
CA PRO A 39 10.54 16.21 6.44
C PRO A 39 9.51 17.19 6.99
N ALA A 40 9.63 18.47 6.62
CA ALA A 40 8.67 19.49 7.03
C ALA A 40 7.26 19.24 6.48
N ASP A 41 7.14 18.55 5.34
CA ASP A 41 5.86 18.18 4.71
C ASP A 41 5.63 16.67 4.77
N ILE A 42 4.51 16.26 5.36
CA ILE A 42 4.07 14.87 5.46
C ILE A 42 4.02 14.19 4.09
N THR A 43 3.69 14.94 3.03
CA THR A 43 3.56 14.41 1.66
C THR A 43 4.90 14.16 0.96
N GLU A 44 6.03 14.47 1.60
CA GLU A 44 7.38 14.13 1.12
C GLU A 44 7.94 12.84 1.75
N LEU A 45 7.25 12.28 2.74
CA LEU A 45 7.65 11.04 3.39
C LEU A 45 7.54 9.83 2.44
N GLY A 46 8.57 8.98 2.45
CA GLY A 46 8.50 7.66 1.82
C GLY A 46 7.48 6.77 2.53
N SER A 47 6.87 5.83 1.81
CA SER A 47 5.82 4.95 2.35
C SER A 47 6.25 4.17 3.60
N SER A 48 7.48 3.66 3.62
CA SER A 48 8.04 2.97 4.79
C SER A 48 8.19 3.89 6.00
N GLN A 49 8.57 5.15 5.79
CA GLN A 49 8.69 6.14 6.88
C GLN A 49 7.30 6.51 7.41
N LEU A 50 6.34 6.74 6.51
CA LEU A 50 4.96 7.02 6.86
C LEU A 50 4.32 5.88 7.66
N SER A 51 4.52 4.64 7.22
CA SER A 51 4.06 3.43 7.93
C SER A 51 4.62 3.37 9.37
N VAL A 52 5.92 3.60 9.54
CA VAL A 52 6.57 3.61 10.85
C VAL A 52 6.06 4.77 11.71
N ALA A 53 5.93 5.97 11.15
CA ALA A 53 5.47 7.17 11.86
C ALA A 53 4.04 6.99 12.37
N ILE A 54 3.12 6.49 11.52
CA ILE A 54 1.74 6.17 11.93
C ILE A 54 1.74 5.10 13.02
N ARG A 55 2.44 3.98 12.80
CA ARG A 55 2.48 2.89 13.78
C ARG A 55 3.03 3.32 15.15
N ARG A 56 4.00 4.24 15.16
CA ARG A 56 4.59 4.83 16.37
C ARG A 56 3.77 5.99 16.94
N ARG A 57 2.62 6.33 16.32
CA ARG A 57 1.76 7.48 16.68
C ARG A 57 2.51 8.82 16.66
N GLN A 58 3.52 8.93 15.81
CA GLN A 58 4.22 10.20 15.54
C GLN A 58 3.40 11.07 14.57
N LEU A 59 2.56 10.44 13.74
CA LEU A 59 1.56 11.07 12.88
C LEU A 59 0.26 10.31 13.04
N SER A 60 -0.86 11.00 13.08
CA SER A 60 -2.19 10.39 12.98
C SER A 60 -2.57 10.13 11.51
N CYS A 61 -3.37 9.10 11.27
CA CYS A 61 -3.96 8.84 9.97
C CYS A 61 -4.79 10.05 9.48
N ARG A 62 -5.50 10.74 10.39
CA ARG A 62 -6.22 11.99 10.07
C ARG A 62 -5.29 13.09 9.54
N GLU A 63 -4.18 13.38 10.20
CA GLU A 63 -3.20 14.39 9.76
C GLU A 63 -2.63 14.04 8.39
N VAL A 64 -2.28 12.76 8.20
CA VAL A 64 -1.78 12.26 6.92
C VAL A 64 -2.82 12.43 5.82
N MET A 65 -4.06 12.02 6.06
CA MET A 65 -5.14 12.16 5.08
C MET A 65 -5.36 13.63 4.72
N GLN A 66 -5.40 14.52 5.71
CA GLN A 66 -5.59 15.95 5.49
C GLN A 66 -4.47 16.54 4.62
N ALA A 67 -3.21 16.22 4.90
CA ALA A 67 -2.07 16.70 4.12
C ALA A 67 -2.15 16.30 2.64
N TYR A 68 -2.56 15.06 2.35
CA TYR A 68 -2.75 14.59 0.97
C TYR A 68 -3.95 15.24 0.29
N LEU A 69 -5.08 15.41 0.99
CA LEU A 69 -6.26 16.09 0.44
C LEU A 69 -5.98 17.56 0.12
N ASP A 70 -5.22 18.26 0.95
CA ASP A 70 -4.81 19.65 0.70
C ASP A 70 -3.88 19.75 -0.52
N ARG A 71 -2.97 18.79 -0.67
CA ARG A 71 -2.11 18.69 -1.86
C ARG A 71 -2.93 18.44 -3.13
N ILE A 72 -3.89 17.53 -3.08
CA ILE A 72 -4.81 17.26 -4.19
C ILE A 72 -5.59 18.52 -4.53
N LYS A 73 -6.18 19.20 -3.54
CA LYS A 73 -6.93 20.45 -3.75
C LYS A 73 -6.09 21.52 -4.43
N ARG A 74 -4.81 21.65 -4.04
CA ARG A 74 -3.89 22.64 -4.60
C ARG A 74 -3.49 22.35 -6.04
N TYR A 75 -3.15 21.09 -6.36
CA TYR A 75 -2.48 20.76 -7.61
C TYR A 75 -3.34 20.03 -8.64
N ASN A 76 -4.38 19.29 -8.21
CA ASN A 76 -5.20 18.52 -9.13
C ASN A 76 -5.93 19.36 -10.20
N PRO A 77 -6.37 20.61 -9.95
CA PRO A 77 -6.93 21.46 -11.00
C PRO A 77 -5.98 21.74 -12.17
N VAL A 78 -4.66 21.63 -11.95
CA VAL A 78 -3.64 21.84 -12.98
C VAL A 78 -3.31 20.54 -13.71
N TYR A 79 -3.20 19.42 -12.98
CA TYR A 79 -2.70 18.16 -13.52
C TYR A 79 -3.77 17.15 -13.91
N ASN A 80 -5.00 17.30 -13.39
CA ASN A 80 -6.09 16.35 -13.58
C ASN A 80 -5.67 14.89 -13.25
N ALA A 81 -4.88 14.71 -12.19
CA ALA A 81 -4.30 13.42 -11.83
C ALA A 81 -5.33 12.48 -11.19
N ILE A 82 -6.24 12.99 -10.37
CA ILE A 82 -7.33 12.26 -9.71
C ILE A 82 -8.65 12.64 -10.39
N VAL A 83 -9.30 11.66 -11.03
CA VAL A 83 -10.49 11.89 -11.88
C VAL A 83 -11.81 11.43 -11.26
N ALA A 84 -11.74 10.55 -10.25
CA ALA A 84 -12.90 10.19 -9.43
C ALA A 84 -12.45 10.04 -7.99
N MET A 85 -13.13 10.73 -7.07
CA MET A 85 -12.74 10.81 -5.66
C MET A 85 -13.99 10.68 -4.78
N PRO A 86 -13.93 9.95 -3.65
CA PRO A 86 -14.97 9.99 -2.63
C PRO A 86 -15.16 11.40 -2.05
N GLU A 87 -16.23 11.60 -1.30
CA GLU A 87 -16.39 12.80 -0.47
C GLU A 87 -15.19 12.94 0.50
N GLN A 88 -14.62 14.13 0.62
CA GLN A 88 -13.47 14.39 1.49
C GLN A 88 -13.77 14.05 2.96
N ASP A 89 -14.97 14.41 3.44
CA ASP A 89 -15.37 14.12 4.82
C ASP A 89 -15.47 12.60 5.07
N SER A 90 -15.86 11.80 4.07
CA SER A 90 -15.84 10.34 4.16
C SER A 90 -14.41 9.79 4.32
N LEU A 91 -13.44 10.37 3.61
CA LEU A 91 -12.03 9.98 3.72
C LEU A 91 -11.44 10.35 5.09
N ILE A 92 -11.78 11.53 5.60
CA ILE A 92 -11.39 11.96 6.94
C ILE A 92 -12.00 11.04 8.01
N ARG A 93 -13.30 10.69 7.91
CA ARG A 93 -13.94 9.74 8.84
C ARG A 93 -13.28 8.36 8.82
N GLN A 94 -12.86 7.87 7.64
CA GLN A 94 -12.13 6.60 7.53
C GLN A 94 -10.75 6.68 8.19
N ALA A 95 -10.04 7.81 8.03
CA ALA A 95 -8.75 8.02 8.67
C ALA A 95 -8.87 8.09 10.20
N GLU A 96 -9.88 8.78 10.73
CA GLU A 96 -10.18 8.79 12.16
C GLU A 96 -10.57 7.42 12.71
N ALA A 97 -11.26 6.59 11.91
CA ALA A 97 -11.56 5.22 12.29
C ALA A 97 -10.27 4.36 12.38
N ALA A 98 -9.30 4.61 11.50
CA ALA A 98 -7.98 3.99 11.57
C ALA A 98 -7.25 4.41 12.87
N ASP A 99 -7.21 5.71 13.17
CA ASP A 99 -6.61 6.20 14.42
C ASP A 99 -7.25 5.54 15.66
N LYS A 100 -8.58 5.46 15.71
CA LYS A 100 -9.30 4.78 16.81
C LYS A 100 -8.99 3.29 16.89
N ALA A 101 -8.85 2.60 15.76
CA ALA A 101 -8.45 1.20 15.74
C ALA A 101 -7.03 1.04 16.31
N LEU A 102 -6.11 1.91 15.89
CA LEU A 102 -4.75 1.93 16.40
C LEU A 102 -4.72 2.17 17.90
N ASP A 103 -5.52 3.08 18.44
CA ASP A 103 -5.64 3.34 19.89
C ASP A 103 -6.06 2.11 20.69
N HIS A 104 -6.91 1.26 20.11
CA HIS A 104 -7.28 -0.03 20.69
C HIS A 104 -6.26 -1.16 20.44
N GLY A 105 -5.13 -0.86 19.81
CA GLY A 105 -4.09 -1.83 19.47
C GLY A 105 -4.39 -2.65 18.20
N ASP A 106 -5.45 -2.31 17.47
CA ASP A 106 -5.82 -2.96 16.21
C ASP A 106 -5.07 -2.33 15.03
N TYR A 107 -3.93 -2.94 14.68
CA TYR A 107 -3.10 -2.51 13.56
C TYR A 107 -3.39 -3.33 12.30
N TRP A 108 -4.14 -2.75 11.37
CA TRP A 108 -4.61 -3.40 10.14
C TRP A 108 -3.52 -3.83 9.14
N GLY A 109 -2.29 -3.34 9.25
CA GLY A 109 -1.21 -3.69 8.33
C GLY A 109 -0.29 -2.52 7.99
N TRP A 110 0.71 -2.75 7.13
CA TRP A 110 1.74 -1.75 6.88
C TRP A 110 1.24 -0.47 6.19
N MET A 111 0.04 -0.48 5.60
CA MET A 111 -0.61 0.69 5.01
C MET A 111 -1.71 1.28 5.91
N HIS A 112 -1.71 0.99 7.22
CA HIS A 112 -2.75 1.43 8.14
C HIS A 112 -3.09 2.92 8.02
N GLY A 113 -4.31 3.20 7.55
CA GLY A 113 -4.84 4.56 7.34
C GLY A 113 -4.13 5.39 6.27
N MET A 114 -3.24 4.79 5.46
CA MET A 114 -2.50 5.51 4.42
C MET A 114 -3.38 5.79 3.19
N PRO A 115 -3.31 7.00 2.60
CA PRO A 115 -4.03 7.32 1.38
C PRO A 115 -3.43 6.58 0.17
N HIS A 116 -4.29 6.03 -0.69
CA HIS A 116 -3.88 5.34 -1.91
C HIS A 116 -4.83 5.64 -3.08
N ALA A 117 -4.29 5.96 -4.24
CA ALA A 117 -5.06 6.13 -5.47
C ALA A 117 -4.77 4.97 -6.43
N VAL A 118 -5.81 4.42 -7.04
CA VAL A 118 -5.68 3.27 -7.95
C VAL A 118 -5.93 3.74 -9.38
N LYS A 119 -5.13 3.26 -10.32
CA LYS A 119 -5.32 3.52 -11.75
C LYS A 119 -6.78 3.26 -12.17
N ASP A 120 -7.35 4.11 -13.01
CA ASP A 120 -8.75 3.97 -13.48
C ASP A 120 -8.98 2.79 -14.45
N LEU A 121 -8.08 1.81 -14.46
CA LEU A 121 -8.21 0.54 -15.17
C LEU A 121 -8.59 -0.63 -14.25
N SER A 122 -8.63 -0.38 -12.94
CA SER A 122 -8.88 -1.42 -11.94
C SER A 122 -10.02 -1.04 -11.01
N ASN A 123 -10.83 -2.01 -10.64
CA ASN A 123 -12.01 -1.77 -9.84
C ASN A 123 -11.66 -1.49 -8.37
N VAL A 124 -12.24 -0.43 -7.83
CA VAL A 124 -12.32 -0.17 -6.39
C VAL A 124 -13.80 -0.12 -6.05
N LYS A 125 -14.26 -1.04 -5.19
CA LYS A 125 -15.65 -1.16 -4.79
C LYS A 125 -16.23 0.19 -4.37
N GLY A 126 -17.35 0.56 -4.98
CA GLY A 126 -18.08 1.80 -4.71
C GLY A 126 -17.53 3.05 -5.42
N LEU A 127 -16.41 2.96 -6.14
CA LEU A 127 -15.91 4.04 -6.98
C LEU A 127 -16.25 3.83 -8.45
N LEU A 128 -16.28 4.92 -9.21
CA LEU A 128 -16.34 4.87 -10.66
C LEU A 128 -15.09 4.19 -11.21
N THR A 129 -15.26 3.42 -12.29
CA THR A 129 -14.16 2.87 -13.09
C THR A 129 -14.50 3.10 -14.55
N SER A 130 -13.95 4.18 -15.12
CA SER A 130 -14.27 4.64 -16.48
C SER A 130 -13.32 4.09 -17.53
N ARG A 131 -12.14 3.58 -17.12
CA ARG A 131 -11.09 3.12 -18.04
C ARG A 131 -10.63 4.22 -18.98
N GLY A 132 -10.74 5.49 -18.57
CA GLY A 132 -10.46 6.64 -19.43
C GLY A 132 -11.40 6.77 -20.63
N SER A 133 -12.55 6.06 -20.64
CA SER A 133 -13.49 6.03 -21.75
C SER A 133 -14.85 6.64 -21.34
N PRO A 134 -15.43 7.54 -22.15
CA PRO A 134 -16.78 8.04 -21.92
C PRO A 134 -17.85 6.95 -21.85
N LEU A 135 -17.61 5.79 -22.49
CA LEU A 135 -18.53 4.65 -22.48
C LEU A 135 -18.78 4.09 -21.08
N PHE A 136 -17.84 4.29 -20.15
CA PHE A 136 -17.91 3.77 -18.79
C PHE A 136 -17.95 4.88 -17.73
N ALA A 137 -18.27 6.13 -18.11
CA ALA A 137 -18.22 7.29 -17.22
C ALA A 137 -19.04 7.13 -15.92
N ASN A 138 -20.12 6.35 -15.96
CA ASN A 138 -21.03 6.11 -14.83
C ASN A 138 -20.91 4.69 -14.23
N ASN A 139 -19.86 3.93 -14.59
CA ASN A 139 -19.71 2.55 -14.15
C ASN A 139 -19.14 2.49 -12.72
N VAL A 140 -20.01 2.30 -11.73
CA VAL A 140 -19.61 2.08 -10.33
C VAL A 140 -19.24 0.61 -10.12
N ALA A 141 -18.01 0.37 -9.64
CA ALA A 141 -17.52 -0.98 -9.43
C ALA A 141 -18.23 -1.67 -8.23
N PRO A 142 -18.78 -2.88 -8.41
CA PRO A 142 -19.48 -3.59 -7.33
C PRO A 142 -18.53 -4.27 -6.33
N LEU A 143 -17.28 -4.54 -6.76
CA LEU A 143 -16.27 -5.29 -6.03
C LEU A 143 -14.88 -4.68 -6.29
N ASP A 144 -13.94 -4.94 -5.38
CA ASP A 144 -12.54 -4.64 -5.60
C ASP A 144 -11.93 -5.68 -6.56
N ASP A 145 -10.97 -5.28 -7.38
CA ASP A 145 -10.08 -6.26 -8.02
C ASP A 145 -9.16 -6.89 -6.97
N ILE A 146 -8.65 -8.10 -7.22
CA ILE A 146 -7.92 -8.90 -6.21
C ILE A 146 -6.73 -8.19 -5.56
N PHE A 147 -6.00 -7.37 -6.31
CA PHE A 147 -4.86 -6.64 -5.76
C PHE A 147 -5.32 -5.43 -4.94
N VAL A 148 -6.45 -4.82 -5.29
CA VAL A 148 -7.08 -3.72 -4.55
C VAL A 148 -7.59 -4.24 -3.22
N GLU A 149 -8.25 -5.41 -3.20
CA GLU A 149 -8.67 -6.07 -1.96
C GLU A 149 -7.48 -6.33 -1.02
N ARG A 150 -6.36 -6.82 -1.55
CA ARG A 150 -5.14 -7.05 -0.76
C ARG A 150 -4.55 -5.76 -0.19
N ILE A 151 -4.53 -4.68 -0.97
CA ILE A 151 -4.07 -3.36 -0.52
C ILE A 151 -4.99 -2.83 0.60
N ARG A 152 -6.30 -2.94 0.42
CA ARG A 152 -7.30 -2.59 1.46
C ARG A 152 -7.09 -3.40 2.73
N GLY A 153 -6.82 -4.70 2.59
CA GLY A 153 -6.52 -5.60 3.70
C GLY A 153 -5.22 -5.30 4.43
N GLN A 154 -4.37 -4.38 3.92
CA GLN A 154 -3.22 -3.83 4.66
C GLN A 154 -3.52 -2.48 5.33
N GLY A 155 -4.79 -2.05 5.32
CA GLY A 155 -5.29 -0.85 5.99
C GLY A 155 -5.31 0.42 5.14
N ALA A 156 -5.04 0.33 3.83
CA ALA A 156 -5.04 1.49 2.95
C ALA A 156 -6.45 2.08 2.76
N ILE A 157 -6.53 3.41 2.67
CA ILE A 157 -7.76 4.14 2.37
C ILE A 157 -7.69 4.61 0.91
N PHE A 158 -8.65 4.19 0.09
CA PHE A 158 -8.68 4.59 -1.32
C PHE A 158 -9.25 5.99 -1.50
N ILE A 159 -8.38 6.92 -1.88
CA ILE A 159 -8.70 8.35 -2.03
C ILE A 159 -9.17 8.71 -3.44
N GLY A 160 -9.04 7.81 -4.41
CA GLY A 160 -9.56 8.07 -5.76
C GLY A 160 -8.95 7.21 -6.87
N LYS A 161 -9.33 7.60 -8.08
CA LYS A 161 -8.96 6.99 -9.35
C LYS A 161 -8.02 7.91 -10.12
N THR A 162 -6.88 7.40 -10.58
CA THR A 162 -5.96 8.23 -11.36
C THR A 162 -6.31 8.24 -12.84
N ASN A 163 -6.07 9.37 -13.51
CA ASN A 163 -6.29 9.53 -14.94
C ASN A 163 -5.50 8.50 -15.77
N VAL A 164 -6.05 8.09 -16.90
CA VAL A 164 -5.48 7.11 -17.83
C VAL A 164 -5.89 7.43 -19.27
N PRO A 165 -5.08 7.09 -20.28
CA PRO A 165 -5.58 7.03 -21.64
C PRO A 165 -6.67 5.97 -21.75
N GLU A 166 -7.57 6.15 -22.71
CA GLU A 166 -8.68 5.25 -22.96
C GLU A 166 -8.19 3.79 -23.08
N PHE A 167 -8.73 2.91 -22.24
CA PHE A 167 -8.37 1.50 -22.08
C PHE A 167 -6.90 1.22 -21.72
N GLY A 168 -6.13 2.24 -21.32
CA GLY A 168 -4.69 2.13 -21.12
C GLY A 168 -3.90 2.09 -22.44
N LEU A 169 -4.53 2.42 -23.56
CA LEU A 169 -3.92 2.42 -24.89
C LEU A 169 -3.24 3.77 -25.16
N GLY A 170 -2.06 3.95 -24.57
CA GLY A 170 -1.25 5.15 -24.73
C GLY A 170 -0.24 5.31 -23.60
N SER A 171 0.68 6.25 -23.78
CA SER A 171 1.70 6.60 -22.77
C SER A 171 1.54 8.02 -22.22
N GLN A 172 0.52 8.74 -22.71
CA GLN A 172 0.16 10.10 -22.35
C GLN A 172 -1.16 10.13 -21.57
N THR A 173 -1.31 11.10 -20.69
CA THR A 173 -2.52 11.39 -19.90
C THR A 173 -2.82 12.86 -19.94
#